data_AF-A0A8T2N7L1-F1
#
_entry.id   AF-A0A8T2N7L1-F1
#
_cell.length_a   1.000
_cell.length_b   1.000
_cell.length_c   1.000
_cell.angle_alpha   90.00
_cell.angle_beta   90.00
_cell.angle_gamma   90.00
#
_symmetry.space_group_name_H-M   'P 1'
#
loop_
_entity.id
_entity.type
_entity.pdbx_description
1 polymer ?
#
loop_
_entity_poly.entity_id
_entity_poly.type
_entity_poly.pdbx_seq_one_letter_code
_entity_poly.pdbx_strand_id
1 'polypeptide(L)'
;MELAPRPELFDFHGVSLTHYITDNWENLQNFQARPDDIVIATYPKAGTTWVSHTLDLLYFGKSSPERGSTMPIFERVPFLEFTAPGQPSGVEAADKMPLSPRLIKTHLPVQFLPKTFWEQNCRIIYVARNAKDSVVSFFHFDRMNMAQPEPGDWPSFLQRFQEGKSKCGNVG
;
A
#
# COMPACT_ATOMS: atom_id res chain seq x y z
N MET A 1 25.77 3.50 13.15
CA MET A 1 24.69 2.50 13.08
C MET A 1 24.60 2.12 11.62
N GLU A 2 24.96 0.89 11.24
CA GLU A 2 24.83 0.45 9.84
C GLU A 2 23.34 0.45 9.46
N LEU A 3 23.02 1.03 8.31
CA LEU A 3 21.66 0.97 7.78
C LEU A 3 21.38 -0.47 7.34
N ALA A 4 20.19 -0.98 7.68
CA ALA A 4 19.76 -2.28 7.21
C ALA A 4 19.83 -2.35 5.67
N PRO A 5 20.21 -3.51 5.10
CA PRO A 5 20.25 -3.66 3.65
C PRO A 5 18.87 -3.43 3.04
N ARG A 6 18.83 -2.88 1.83
CA ARG A 6 17.59 -2.73 1.07
C ARG A 6 17.02 -4.12 0.75
N PRO A 7 15.69 -4.29 0.75
CA PRO A 7 15.07 -5.56 0.42
C PRO A 7 15.26 -5.90 -1.07
N GLU A 8 15.23 -7.19 -1.38
CA GLU A 8 15.19 -7.69 -2.75
C GLU A 8 13.74 -7.93 -3.20
N LEU A 9 13.52 -7.80 -4.52
CA LEU A 9 12.28 -8.17 -5.17
C LEU A 9 12.41 -9.56 -5.79
N PHE A 10 11.38 -10.38 -5.64
CA PHE A 10 11.29 -11.69 -6.28
C PHE A 10 9.88 -11.92 -6.84
N ASP A 11 9.75 -12.91 -7.72
CA ASP A 11 8.46 -13.33 -8.25
C ASP A 11 7.69 -14.10 -7.19
N PHE A 12 6.57 -13.53 -6.75
CA PHE A 12 5.59 -14.17 -5.89
C PHE A 12 4.29 -14.30 -6.66
N HIS A 13 4.02 -15.51 -7.19
CA HIS A 13 2.81 -15.83 -7.96
C HIS A 13 2.51 -14.86 -9.12
N GLY A 14 3.53 -14.51 -9.91
CA GLY A 14 3.43 -13.66 -11.09
C GLY A 14 3.53 -12.16 -10.80
N VAL A 15 3.85 -11.77 -9.56
CA VAL A 15 3.94 -10.37 -9.12
C VAL A 15 5.24 -10.14 -8.37
N SER A 16 5.92 -9.04 -8.68
CA SER A 16 7.17 -8.68 -8.02
C SER A 16 6.90 -8.12 -6.61
N LEU A 17 7.30 -8.86 -5.56
CA LEU A 17 7.11 -8.49 -4.15
C LEU A 17 8.39 -8.64 -3.32
N THR A 18 8.37 -8.10 -2.10
CA THR A 18 9.47 -8.18 -1.11
C THR A 18 9.09 -9.12 0.04
N HIS A 19 10.09 -9.71 0.70
CA HIS A 19 9.90 -10.55 1.90
C HIS A 19 9.12 -9.87 3.02
N TYR A 20 9.22 -8.54 3.14
CA TYR A 20 8.38 -7.78 4.08
C TYR A 20 6.89 -8.11 3.94
N ILE A 21 6.37 -8.29 2.74
CA ILE A 21 4.95 -8.61 2.52
C ILE A 21 4.69 -10.10 2.67
N THR A 22 5.54 -10.93 2.06
CA THR A 22 5.28 -12.38 1.94
C THR A 22 5.51 -13.14 3.24
N ASP A 23 6.37 -12.64 4.12
CA ASP A 23 6.63 -13.29 5.41
C ASP A 23 5.44 -13.14 6.38
N ASN A 24 4.61 -12.10 6.20
CA ASN A 24 3.38 -11.87 6.95
C ASN A 24 2.12 -12.21 6.11
N TRP A 25 2.28 -13.06 5.09
CA TRP A 25 1.25 -13.35 4.10
C TRP A 25 -0.01 -13.99 4.68
N GLU A 26 0.13 -14.96 5.59
CA GLU A 26 -1.02 -15.64 6.19
C GLU A 26 -1.89 -14.68 7.00
N ASN A 27 -1.27 -13.81 7.79
CA ASN A 27 -1.97 -12.78 8.57
C ASN A 27 -2.72 -11.81 7.64
N LEU A 28 -2.06 -11.37 6.56
CA LEU A 28 -2.66 -10.54 5.53
C LEU A 28 -3.89 -11.22 4.88
N GLN A 29 -3.78 -12.48 4.47
CA GLN A 29 -4.87 -13.21 3.82
C GLN A 29 -6.03 -13.55 4.77
N ASN A 30 -5.74 -13.73 6.06
CA ASN A 30 -6.74 -13.98 7.10
C ASN A 30 -7.39 -12.69 7.67
N PHE A 31 -7.05 -11.52 7.11
CA PHE A 31 -7.63 -10.25 7.52
C PHE A 31 -9.16 -10.30 7.50
N GLN A 32 -9.79 -9.81 8.58
CA GLN A 32 -11.24 -9.78 8.72
C GLN A 32 -11.78 -8.39 8.34
N ALA A 33 -12.31 -8.28 7.13
CA ALA A 33 -13.00 -7.08 6.67
C ALA A 33 -14.31 -6.87 7.44
N ARG A 34 -14.71 -5.61 7.61
CA ARG A 34 -16.04 -5.20 8.10
C ARG A 34 -16.91 -4.79 6.90
N PRO A 35 -18.24 -5.00 6.94
CA PRO A 35 -19.13 -4.64 5.84
C PRO A 35 -19.03 -3.19 5.37
N ASP A 36 -18.67 -2.27 6.27
CA ASP A 36 -18.59 -0.84 6.00
C ASP A 36 -17.20 -0.35 5.60
N ASP A 37 -16.19 -1.23 5.60
CA ASP A 37 -14.82 -0.90 5.20
C ASP A 37 -14.77 -0.33 3.77
N ILE A 38 -13.81 0.58 3.57
CA ILE A 38 -13.53 1.20 2.28
C ILE A 38 -12.07 0.96 1.94
N VAL A 39 -11.86 0.21 0.85
CA VAL A 39 -10.53 -0.10 0.33
C VAL A 39 -10.12 0.96 -0.70
N ILE A 40 -8.95 1.54 -0.50
CA ILE A 40 -8.31 2.47 -1.42
C ILE A 40 -7.18 1.70 -2.12
N ALA A 41 -7.47 1.21 -3.31
CA ALA A 41 -6.53 0.45 -4.11
C ALA A 41 -5.86 1.37 -5.14
N THR A 42 -4.54 1.37 -5.20
CA THR A 42 -3.82 2.09 -6.26
C THR A 42 -2.57 1.32 -6.65
N TYR A 43 -2.12 1.42 -7.89
CA TYR A 43 -0.72 1.10 -8.17
C TYR A 43 0.20 2.04 -7.36
N PRO A 44 1.41 1.63 -6.93
CA PRO A 44 2.33 2.52 -6.25
C PRO A 44 2.51 3.85 -6.99
N LYS A 45 2.48 4.95 -6.23
CA LYS A 45 2.71 6.32 -6.73
C LYS A 45 1.62 6.90 -7.65
N ALA A 46 0.46 6.26 -7.74
CA ALA A 46 -0.68 6.77 -8.50
C ALA A 46 -1.56 7.82 -7.77
N GLY A 47 -1.12 8.33 -6.61
CA GLY A 47 -1.84 9.38 -5.86
C GLY A 47 -2.57 8.91 -4.59
N THR A 48 -2.16 7.79 -4.01
CA THR A 48 -2.76 7.17 -2.81
C THR A 48 -2.92 8.14 -1.65
N THR A 49 -1.87 8.92 -1.32
CA THR A 49 -1.92 9.89 -0.22
C THR A 49 -3.00 10.94 -0.45
N TRP A 50 -3.14 11.42 -1.68
CA TRP A 50 -4.13 12.45 -2.01
C TRP A 50 -5.55 11.93 -1.82
N VAL A 51 -5.88 10.77 -2.42
CA VAL A 51 -7.22 10.17 -2.26
C VAL A 51 -7.50 9.73 -0.82
N SER A 52 -6.49 9.24 -0.08
CA SER A 52 -6.60 8.96 1.35
C SER A 52 -7.01 10.19 2.14
N HIS A 53 -6.35 11.33 1.92
CA HIS A 53 -6.71 12.59 2.59
C HIS A 53 -8.11 13.07 2.19
N THR A 54 -8.48 12.99 0.91
CA THR A 54 -9.81 13.38 0.45
C THR A 54 -10.90 12.55 1.13
N LEU A 55 -10.77 11.23 1.16
CA LEU A 55 -11.75 10.34 1.79
C LEU A 55 -11.80 10.54 3.31
N ASP A 56 -10.65 10.69 3.95
CA ASP A 56 -10.56 11.01 5.37
C ASP A 56 -11.34 12.29 5.73
N LEU A 57 -11.17 13.36 4.96
CA LEU A 57 -11.90 14.62 5.16
C LEU A 57 -13.41 14.45 4.90
N LEU A 58 -13.79 13.68 3.86
CA LEU A 58 -15.20 13.45 3.54
C LEU A 58 -15.94 12.68 4.63
N TYR A 59 -15.32 11.65 5.20
CA TYR A 59 -15.95 10.81 6.22
C TYR A 59 -15.85 11.39 7.63
N PHE A 60 -14.72 12.02 7.98
CA PHE A 60 -14.43 12.39 9.36
C PHE A 60 -14.21 13.89 9.58
N GLY A 61 -14.10 14.70 8.52
CA GLY A 61 -13.79 16.12 8.65
C GLY A 61 -14.82 16.93 9.45
N LYS A 62 -16.08 16.46 9.53
CA LYS A 62 -17.11 17.08 10.38
C LYS A 62 -17.17 16.49 11.78
N SER A 63 -17.03 15.17 11.93
CA SER A 63 -17.19 14.47 13.21
C SER A 63 -15.93 14.45 14.06
N SER A 64 -14.76 14.64 13.46
CA SER A 64 -13.44 14.56 14.09
C SER A 64 -12.46 15.53 13.40
N PRO A 65 -12.72 16.86 13.44
CA PRO A 65 -11.95 17.86 12.69
C PRO A 65 -10.46 17.93 13.08
N GLU A 66 -10.13 17.61 14.33
CA GLU A 66 -8.76 17.60 14.86
C GLU A 66 -7.91 16.44 14.33
N ARG A 67 -8.55 15.39 13.81
CA ARG A 67 -7.88 14.16 13.34
C ARG A 67 -6.82 14.45 12.27
N GLY A 68 -7.01 15.49 11.46
CA GLY A 68 -6.08 15.93 10.43
C GLY A 68 -4.76 16.50 10.93
N SER A 69 -4.75 17.10 12.12
CA SER A 69 -3.57 17.72 12.71
C SER A 69 -2.93 16.86 13.81
N THR A 70 -3.67 15.93 14.40
CA THR A 70 -3.19 15.10 15.52
C THR A 70 -2.59 13.77 15.09
N MET A 71 -3.00 13.22 13.93
CA MET A 71 -2.55 11.91 13.48
C MET A 71 -2.05 11.94 12.03
N PRO A 72 -0.90 11.32 11.73
CA PRO A 72 -0.42 11.22 10.37
C PRO A 72 -1.33 10.31 9.52
N ILE A 73 -1.31 10.51 8.20
CA ILE A 73 -2.22 9.81 7.28
C ILE A 73 -2.10 8.28 7.32
N PHE A 74 -0.92 7.73 7.64
CA PHE A 74 -0.70 6.28 7.67
C PHE A 74 -1.30 5.60 8.90
N GLU A 75 -1.55 6.32 10.00
CA GLU A 75 -2.30 5.81 11.16
C GLU A 75 -3.81 5.92 10.92
N ARG A 76 -4.19 6.93 10.15
CA ARG A 76 -5.57 7.27 9.79
C ARG A 76 -6.15 6.40 8.68
N VAL A 77 -5.28 5.93 7.79
CA VAL A 77 -5.54 5.06 6.65
C VAL A 77 -4.42 4.01 6.60
N PRO A 78 -4.53 2.93 7.39
CA PRO A 78 -3.52 1.88 7.47
C PRO A 78 -3.24 1.28 6.09
N PHE A 79 -1.97 0.98 5.87
CA PHE A 79 -1.50 0.33 4.66
C PHE A 79 -1.52 -1.17 4.87
N LEU A 80 -2.49 -1.87 4.28
CA LEU A 80 -2.85 -3.24 4.65
C LEU A 80 -1.66 -4.22 4.65
N GLU A 81 -0.88 -4.23 3.56
CA GLU A 81 0.29 -5.11 3.41
C GLU A 81 1.58 -4.54 4.00
N PHE A 82 1.51 -3.45 4.79
CA PHE A 82 2.69 -2.92 5.45
C PHE A 82 3.19 -3.88 6.52
N THR A 83 4.48 -4.15 6.50
CA THR A 83 5.18 -4.95 7.51
C THR A 83 6.62 -4.46 7.54
N ALA A 84 7.10 -4.14 8.73
CA ALA A 84 8.47 -3.71 8.96
C ALA A 84 8.94 -4.18 10.34
N PRO A 85 10.21 -4.56 10.51
CA PRO A 85 10.72 -4.99 11.81
C PRO A 85 10.51 -3.93 12.89
N GLY A 86 9.95 -4.32 14.03
CA GLY A 86 9.74 -3.43 15.18
C GLY A 86 8.59 -2.43 15.03
N GLN A 87 7.75 -2.54 14.00
CA GLN A 87 6.57 -1.71 13.81
C GLN A 87 5.31 -2.59 13.70
N PRO A 88 4.14 -2.12 14.16
CA PRO A 88 2.88 -2.79 13.92
C PRO A 88 2.65 -2.99 12.41
N SER A 89 2.18 -4.18 12.04
CA SER A 89 1.74 -4.46 10.67
C SER A 89 0.51 -3.65 10.29
N GLY A 90 0.28 -3.53 8.98
CA GLY A 90 -0.93 -2.91 8.43
C GLY A 90 -2.22 -3.56 8.90
N VAL A 91 -2.21 -4.88 9.02
CA VAL A 91 -3.32 -5.69 9.57
C VAL A 91 -3.61 -5.29 11.02
N GLU A 92 -2.59 -5.30 11.89
CA GLU A 92 -2.76 -4.91 13.29
C GLU A 92 -3.22 -3.46 13.43
N ALA A 93 -2.72 -2.56 12.59
CA ALA A 93 -3.14 -1.16 12.57
C ALA A 93 -4.62 -1.02 12.17
N ALA A 94 -5.07 -1.77 11.16
CA ALA A 94 -6.47 -1.79 10.72
C ALA A 94 -7.41 -2.44 11.75
N ASP A 95 -6.98 -3.47 12.46
CA ASP A 95 -7.79 -4.14 13.49
C ASP A 95 -7.96 -3.28 14.75
N LYS A 96 -6.93 -2.51 15.11
CA LYS A 96 -6.97 -1.58 16.25
C LYS A 96 -7.77 -0.31 15.96
N MET A 97 -8.23 -0.07 14.72
CA MET A 97 -9.03 1.12 14.41
C MET A 97 -10.39 1.08 15.12
N PRO A 98 -10.68 2.06 16.00
CA PRO A 98 -11.92 2.08 16.77
C PRO A 98 -13.10 2.62 15.95
N LEU A 99 -12.82 3.42 14.92
CA LEU A 99 -13.85 4.09 14.11
C LEU A 99 -14.22 3.24 12.90
N SER A 100 -15.50 3.34 12.55
CA SER A 100 -16.12 2.77 11.35
C SER A 100 -16.76 3.91 10.53
N PRO A 101 -16.64 3.93 9.19
CA PRO A 101 -15.98 2.92 8.36
C PRO A 101 -14.45 2.98 8.44
N ARG A 102 -13.74 1.85 8.35
CA ARG A 102 -12.27 1.88 8.22
C ARG A 102 -11.89 2.27 6.80
N LEU A 103 -11.00 3.24 6.66
CA LEU A 103 -10.34 3.54 5.39
C LEU A 103 -9.04 2.74 5.34
N ILE A 104 -8.91 1.81 4.42
CA ILE A 104 -7.75 0.91 4.32
C ILE A 104 -7.14 1.09 2.94
N LYS A 105 -5.83 1.32 2.84
CA LYS A 105 -5.16 1.43 1.53
C LYS A 105 -4.35 0.18 1.19
N THR A 106 -4.20 -0.10 -0.10
CA THR A 106 -3.39 -1.21 -0.60
C THR A 106 -2.83 -0.92 -2.00
N HIS A 107 -1.69 -1.55 -2.30
CA HIS A 107 -1.07 -1.66 -3.61
C HIS A 107 -1.13 -3.09 -4.16
N LEU A 108 -1.75 -4.02 -3.43
CA LEU A 108 -1.88 -5.40 -3.89
C LEU A 108 -2.71 -5.46 -5.18
N PRO A 109 -2.25 -6.24 -6.16
CA PRO A 109 -3.10 -6.63 -7.28
C PRO A 109 -4.37 -7.33 -6.79
N VAL A 110 -5.42 -7.27 -7.61
CA VAL A 110 -6.75 -7.81 -7.27
C VAL A 110 -6.72 -9.28 -6.81
N GLN A 111 -5.83 -10.10 -7.39
CA GLN A 111 -5.64 -11.51 -7.06
C GLN A 111 -5.10 -11.76 -5.65
N PHE A 112 -4.54 -10.74 -5.01
CA PHE A 112 -3.92 -10.81 -3.68
C PHE A 112 -4.73 -10.10 -2.59
N LEU A 113 -5.82 -9.44 -2.96
CA LEU A 113 -6.69 -8.79 -2.00
C LEU A 113 -7.39 -9.85 -1.13
N PRO A 114 -7.41 -9.70 0.21
CA PRO A 114 -8.06 -10.67 1.10
C PRO A 114 -9.51 -10.94 0.71
N LYS A 115 -9.90 -12.22 0.70
CA LYS A 115 -11.22 -12.67 0.22
C LYS A 115 -12.38 -12.04 0.98
N THR A 116 -12.17 -11.76 2.27
CA THR A 116 -13.17 -11.19 3.17
C THR A 116 -13.69 -9.84 2.68
N PHE A 117 -12.90 -9.02 1.97
CA PHE A 117 -13.39 -7.78 1.38
C PHE A 117 -14.50 -8.01 0.34
N TRP A 118 -14.40 -9.09 -0.44
CA TRP A 118 -15.40 -9.48 -1.42
C TRP A 118 -16.62 -10.11 -0.74
N GLU A 119 -16.39 -10.99 0.23
CA GLU A 119 -17.45 -11.67 0.99
C GLU A 119 -18.34 -10.68 1.75
N GLN A 120 -17.75 -9.61 2.29
CA GLN A 120 -18.44 -8.54 3.01
C GLN A 120 -18.99 -7.44 2.07
N ASN A 121 -18.78 -7.56 0.76
CA ASN A 121 -19.16 -6.56 -0.24
C ASN A 121 -18.66 -5.15 0.09
N CYS A 122 -17.41 -5.04 0.55
CA CYS A 122 -16.78 -3.78 0.90
C CYS A 122 -16.67 -2.86 -0.32
N ARG A 123 -16.65 -1.54 -0.08
CA ARG A 123 -16.48 -0.57 -1.16
C ARG A 123 -15.01 -0.48 -1.53
N ILE A 124 -14.71 -0.57 -2.83
CA ILE A 124 -13.34 -0.44 -3.35
C ILE A 124 -13.26 0.77 -4.28
N ILE A 125 -12.33 1.66 -3.97
CA ILE A 125 -12.00 2.84 -4.78
C ILE A 125 -10.62 2.58 -5.39
N TYR A 126 -10.59 2.39 -6.71
CA TYR A 126 -9.35 2.26 -7.46
C TYR A 126 -8.94 3.59 -8.09
N VAL A 127 -7.71 4.05 -7.83
CA VAL A 127 -7.15 5.25 -8.48
C VAL A 127 -5.96 4.85 -9.35
N ALA A 128 -6.07 5.20 -10.64
CA ALA A 128 -5.02 5.01 -11.63
C ALA A 128 -4.42 6.36 -12.03
N ARG A 129 -3.16 6.32 -12.46
CA ARG A 129 -2.43 7.44 -13.04
C ARG A 129 -1.71 6.97 -14.29
N ASN A 130 -1.46 7.89 -15.23
CA ASN A 130 -0.64 7.61 -16.41
C ASN A 130 0.68 6.93 -16.00
N ALA A 131 1.01 5.80 -16.65
CA ALA A 131 2.18 5.00 -16.30
C ALA A 131 3.49 5.78 -16.40
N LYS A 132 3.62 6.73 -17.35
CA LYS A 132 4.80 7.58 -17.52
C LYS A 132 5.03 8.49 -16.32
N ASP A 133 3.96 9.00 -15.72
CA ASP A 133 4.07 9.85 -14.53
C ASP A 133 4.34 9.00 -13.27
N SER A 134 3.70 7.84 -13.18
CA SER A 134 3.87 6.92 -12.06
C SER A 134 5.33 6.43 -11.97
N VAL A 135 5.94 6.03 -13.09
CA VAL A 135 7.33 5.53 -13.10
C VAL A 135 8.35 6.60 -12.70
N VAL A 136 8.17 7.85 -13.13
CA VAL A 136 9.02 8.97 -12.69
C VAL A 136 8.89 9.17 -11.18
N SER A 137 7.67 9.21 -10.66
CA SER A 137 7.44 9.36 -9.21
C SER A 137 8.00 8.18 -8.41
N PHE A 138 7.95 6.96 -8.96
CA PHE A 138 8.48 5.76 -8.32
C PHE A 138 10.00 5.79 -8.25
N PHE A 139 10.69 6.11 -9.34
CA PHE A 139 12.13 6.25 -9.34
C PHE A 139 12.64 7.21 -8.27
N HIS A 140 12.04 8.40 -8.16
CA HIS A 140 12.41 9.36 -7.12
C HIS A 140 12.07 8.89 -5.70
N PHE A 141 10.97 8.13 -5.55
CA PHE A 141 10.60 7.56 -4.26
C PHE A 141 11.62 6.53 -3.77
N ASP A 142 12.08 5.63 -4.64
CA ASP A 142 13.04 4.59 -4.27
C ASP A 142 14.44 5.15 -3.94
N ARG A 143 14.78 6.31 -4.54
CA ARG A 143 16.00 7.05 -4.18
C ARG A 143 15.94 7.66 -2.78
N MET A 144 14.73 8.03 -2.32
CA MET A 144 14.52 8.68 -1.03
C MET A 144 14.25 7.67 0.09
N ASN A 145 13.62 6.54 -0.22
CA ASN A 145 13.13 5.58 0.76
C ASN A 145 13.90 4.26 0.71
N MET A 146 14.27 3.74 1.89
CA MET A 146 15.08 2.51 2.02
C MET A 146 14.24 1.21 2.04
N ALA A 147 12.92 1.31 2.05
CA ALA A 147 12.05 0.13 2.13
C ALA A 147 11.87 -0.60 0.78
N GLN A 148 12.63 -0.23 -0.26
CA GLN A 148 12.60 -0.78 -1.61
C GLN A 148 14.04 -1.06 -2.09
N PRO A 149 14.23 -1.93 -3.10
CA PRO A 149 15.54 -2.14 -3.72
C PRO A 149 16.16 -0.84 -4.22
N GLU A 150 17.47 -0.85 -4.46
CA GLU A 150 18.14 0.32 -5.02
C GLU A 150 17.62 0.58 -6.45
N PRO A 151 17.17 1.81 -6.77
CA PRO A 151 16.63 2.15 -8.08
C PRO A 151 17.66 2.09 -9.21
N GLY A 152 18.96 2.27 -8.91
CA GLY A 152 19.99 2.35 -9.93
C GLY A 152 19.85 3.60 -10.81
N ASP A 153 20.29 3.52 -12.06
CA ASP A 153 20.09 4.58 -13.04
C ASP A 153 18.67 4.56 -13.66
N TRP A 154 18.29 5.70 -14.26
CA TRP A 154 16.97 5.87 -14.84
C TRP A 154 16.65 4.87 -15.97
N PRO A 155 17.54 4.63 -16.97
CA PRO A 155 17.27 3.64 -18.02
C PRO A 155 16.99 2.24 -17.48
N SER A 156 17.82 1.76 -16.54
CA SER A 156 17.67 0.44 -15.94
C SER A 156 16.39 0.34 -15.10
N PHE A 157 16.05 1.41 -14.37
CA PHE A 157 14.80 1.48 -13.63
C PHE A 157 13.58 1.42 -14.55
N LEU A 158 13.57 2.22 -15.62
CA LEU A 158 12.48 2.26 -16.59
C LEU A 158 12.30 0.91 -17.29
N GLN A 159 13.40 0.25 -17.67
CA GLN A 159 13.35 -1.09 -18.25
C GLN A 159 12.72 -2.10 -17.27
N ARG A 160 13.19 -2.14 -16.02
CA ARG A 160 12.61 -3.02 -14.99
C ARG A 160 11.11 -2.75 -14.79
N PHE A 161 10.70 -1.49 -14.81
CA PHE A 161 9.30 -1.11 -14.71
C PHE A 161 8.46 -1.61 -15.88
N GLN A 162 8.96 -1.51 -17.12
CA GLN A 162 8.29 -2.01 -18.33
C GLN A 162 8.16 -3.54 -18.33
N GLU A 163 9.15 -4.23 -17.78
CA GLU A 163 9.14 -5.68 -17.58
C GLU A 163 8.32 -6.13 -16.36
N GLY A 164 7.68 -5.20 -15.64
CA GLY A 164 6.89 -5.49 -14.44
C GLY A 164 7.72 -5.92 -13.22
N LYS A 165 9.04 -5.80 -13.27
CA LYS A 165 10.00 -6.12 -12.18
C LYS A 165 10.16 -4.98 -11.17
N SER A 166 9.12 -4.20 -10.98
CA SER A 166 8.98 -3.21 -9.90
C SER A 166 7.96 -3.71 -8.89
N LYS A 167 8.03 -3.26 -7.63
CA LYS A 167 7.09 -3.72 -6.60
C LYS A 167 5.64 -3.57 -7.05
N CYS A 168 4.86 -4.64 -6.87
CA CYS A 168 3.47 -4.79 -7.32
C CYS A 168 3.27 -4.78 -8.86
N GLY A 169 4.34 -4.88 -9.64
CA GLY A 169 4.29 -5.07 -11.09
C GLY A 169 4.04 -6.54 -11.46
N ASN A 170 3.37 -6.76 -12.59
CA ASN A 170 3.11 -8.08 -13.14
C ASN A 170 4.27 -8.52 -14.00
N VAL A 171 4.92 -9.64 -13.67
CA VAL A 171 6.09 -10.17 -14.38
C VAL A 171 5.74 -11.16 -15.50
N GLY A 172 4.44 -11.30 -15.82
CA GLY A 172 3.89 -12.20 -16.84
C GLY A 172 3.50 -11.50 -18.14
#